data_AF-A0A2I0KJE3-F1
#
_entry.id   AF-A0A2I0KJE3-F1
#
_cell.length_a   1.000
_cell.length_b   1.000
_cell.length_c   1.000
_cell.angle_alpha   90.00
_cell.angle_beta   90.00
_cell.angle_gamma   90.00
#
_symmetry.space_group_name_H-M   'P 1'
#
loop_
_entity.id
_entity.type
_entity.pdbx_description
1 polymer ?
#
loop_
_entity_poly.entity_id
_entity_poly.type
_entity_poly.pdbx_seq_one_letter_code
_entity_poly.pdbx_strand_id
1 'polypeptide(L)'
;MTVKKSPPVLVTPESETLDGFCFLTSSKTMTDVLKQSLAKVLVHYYPLSGSMTVDPQDRFIVGLTEKGVPFMEAIACLATSGCPTRTRHGI
;
A
#
# COMPACT_ATOMS: atom_id res chain seq x y z
N MET A 1 8.15 4.30 -20.81
CA MET A 1 7.15 4.62 -19.76
C MET A 1 7.89 4.96 -18.48
N THR A 2 7.72 6.16 -17.93
CA THR A 2 8.41 6.57 -16.69
C THR A 2 7.39 6.56 -15.55
N VAL A 3 7.56 5.63 -14.61
CA VAL A 3 6.69 5.50 -13.43
C VAL A 3 7.30 6.30 -12.29
N LYS A 4 6.54 7.24 -11.72
CA LYS A 4 6.90 7.92 -10.48
C LYS A 4 6.25 7.17 -9.31
N LYS A 5 7.08 6.65 -8.41
CA LYS A 5 6.66 5.93 -7.21
C LYS A 5 6.73 6.84 -5.99
N SER A 6 5.67 6.89 -5.18
CA SER A 6 5.74 7.50 -3.86
C SER A 6 6.41 6.54 -2.85
N PRO A 7 6.91 7.04 -1.70
CA PRO A 7 7.34 6.16 -0.61
C PRO A 7 6.16 5.29 -0.16
N PRO A 8 6.40 4.01 0.22
CA PRO A 8 5.35 3.18 0.78
C PRO A 8 4.76 3.81 2.04
N VAL A 9 3.43 3.82 2.15
CA VAL A 9 2.72 4.15 3.38
C VAL A 9 2.26 2.85 4.03
N LEU A 10 2.41 2.76 5.33
CA LEU A 10 2.02 1.60 6.11
C LEU A 10 0.50 1.63 6.35
N VAL A 11 -0.21 0.60 5.91
CA VAL A 11 -1.65 0.43 6.18
C VAL A 11 -1.82 -0.59 7.29
N THR A 12 -2.39 -0.15 8.41
CA THR A 12 -2.70 -0.98 9.57
C THR A 12 -4.16 -1.43 9.54
N PRO A 13 -4.52 -2.58 10.15
CA PRO A 13 -5.91 -3.00 10.26
C PRO A 13 -6.73 -1.99 11.07
N GLU A 14 -7.93 -1.64 10.59
CA GLU A 14 -8.88 -0.77 11.29
C GLU A 14 -10.04 -1.64 11.81
N SER A 15 -10.48 -1.45 13.05
CA SER A 15 -11.58 -2.23 13.64
C SER A 15 -12.86 -2.09 12.79
N GLU A 16 -13.59 -3.20 12.61
CA GLU A 16 -14.71 -3.34 11.68
C GLU A 16 -15.69 -2.15 11.69
N THR A 17 -15.98 -1.60 10.52
CA THR A 17 -17.09 -0.66 10.30
C THR A 17 -17.93 -1.10 9.11
N LEU A 18 -19.24 -1.15 9.34
CA LEU A 18 -20.29 -1.65 8.45
C LEU A 18 -20.69 -0.55 7.46
N ASP A 19 -20.05 -0.48 6.29
CA ASP A 19 -20.61 0.16 5.10
C ASP A 19 -19.78 -0.18 3.86
N GLY A 20 -20.48 -0.50 2.76
CA GLY A 20 -19.90 -0.88 1.46
C GLY A 20 -19.33 0.33 0.68
N PHE A 21 -18.63 0.05 -0.44
CA PHE A 21 -17.91 1.08 -1.21
C PHE A 21 -18.21 1.03 -2.72
N CYS A 22 -18.46 2.21 -3.34
CA CYS A 22 -18.58 2.43 -4.79
C CYS A 22 -17.62 3.56 -5.23
N PHE A 23 -16.93 3.44 -6.38
CA PHE A 23 -15.95 4.44 -6.85
C PHE A 23 -16.19 4.95 -8.27
N LEU A 24 -16.49 6.24 -8.41
CA LEU A 24 -16.44 7.00 -9.67
C LEU A 24 -15.65 8.31 -9.47
N THR A 25 -14.42 8.35 -10.01
CA THR A 25 -13.51 9.50 -10.28
C THR A 25 -12.83 10.30 -9.13
N SER A 26 -11.59 10.73 -9.44
CA SER A 26 -10.66 11.71 -8.82
C SER A 26 -9.86 11.38 -7.52
N SER A 27 -8.89 10.49 -7.71
CA SER A 27 -7.48 10.40 -7.22
C SER A 27 -7.06 10.64 -5.76
N LYS A 28 -7.68 11.51 -4.94
CA LYS A 28 -7.30 11.63 -3.51
C LYS A 28 -8.18 10.77 -2.62
N THR A 29 -9.50 10.87 -2.83
CA THR A 29 -10.49 10.07 -2.11
C THR A 29 -10.32 8.58 -2.40
N MET A 30 -10.08 8.19 -3.66
CA MET A 30 -9.95 6.78 -4.04
C MET A 30 -8.75 6.09 -3.39
N THR A 31 -7.61 6.76 -3.31
CA THR A 31 -6.42 6.22 -2.63
C THR A 31 -6.69 6.00 -1.15
N ASP A 32 -7.39 6.93 -0.50
CA ASP A 32 -7.75 6.80 0.91
C ASP A 32 -8.77 5.68 1.13
N VAL A 33 -9.77 5.55 0.27
CA VAL A 33 -10.73 4.45 0.40
C VAL A 33 -10.09 3.09 0.06
N LEU A 34 -9.11 3.04 -0.85
CA LEU A 34 -8.36 1.82 -1.11
C LEU A 34 -7.51 1.42 0.12
N LYS A 35 -6.89 2.39 0.80
CA LYS A 35 -6.19 2.13 2.07
C LYS A 35 -7.16 1.65 3.16
N GLN A 36 -8.32 2.28 3.31
CA GLN A 36 -9.33 1.89 4.30
C GLN A 36 -9.92 0.50 4.03
N SER A 37 -10.29 0.22 2.78
CA SER A 37 -10.79 -1.10 2.40
C SER A 37 -9.73 -2.19 2.58
N LEU A 38 -8.46 -1.91 2.25
CA LEU A 38 -7.35 -2.81 2.53
C LEU A 38 -7.19 -3.04 4.05
N ALA A 39 -7.27 -2.00 4.88
CA ALA A 39 -7.24 -2.12 6.33
C ALA A 39 -8.35 -3.04 6.87
N LYS A 40 -9.58 -2.91 6.36
CA LYS A 40 -10.70 -3.79 6.72
C LYS A 40 -10.46 -5.25 6.32
N VAL A 41 -9.99 -5.49 5.10
CA VAL A 41 -9.70 -6.86 4.62
C VAL A 41 -8.58 -7.51 5.45
N LEU A 42 -7.57 -6.74 5.88
CA LEU A 42 -6.48 -7.25 6.70
C LEU A 42 -6.92 -7.69 8.11
N VAL A 43 -8.12 -7.30 8.58
CA VAL A 43 -8.70 -7.88 9.81
C VAL A 43 -9.00 -9.36 9.60
N HIS A 44 -9.63 -9.72 8.48
CA HIS A 44 -9.99 -11.10 8.18
C HIS A 44 -8.81 -11.93 7.64
N TYR A 45 -7.88 -11.28 6.93
CA TYR A 45 -6.70 -11.90 6.35
C TYR A 45 -5.43 -11.41 7.02
N TYR A 46 -5.44 -11.41 8.37
CA TYR A 46 -4.33 -10.91 9.18
C TYR A 46 -2.95 -11.48 8.79
N PRO A 47 -2.79 -12.76 8.38
CA PRO A 47 -1.50 -13.27 7.94
C PRO A 47 -0.86 -12.50 6.77
N LEU A 48 -1.64 -11.82 5.93
CA LEU A 48 -1.10 -11.01 4.83
C LEU A 48 -0.36 -9.75 5.31
N SER A 49 -0.55 -9.36 6.57
CA SER A 49 0.17 -8.26 7.22
C SER A 49 1.48 -8.67 7.89
N GLY A 50 1.78 -9.97 7.90
CA GLY A 50 3.00 -10.52 8.48
C GLY A 50 4.20 -10.47 7.53
N SER A 51 5.38 -10.77 8.08
CA SER A 51 6.62 -10.96 7.33
C SER A 51 6.98 -12.44 7.30
N MET A 52 7.58 -12.90 6.21
CA MET A 52 8.11 -14.26 6.16
C MET A 52 9.29 -14.37 7.14
N THR A 53 9.27 -15.41 7.99
CA THR A 53 10.33 -15.73 8.95
C THR A 53 10.54 -17.24 8.99
N VAL A 54 11.64 -17.68 9.61
CA VAL A 54 11.94 -19.09 9.83
C VAL A 54 11.61 -19.42 11.29
N ASP A 55 10.97 -20.56 11.52
CA ASP A 55 10.71 -21.06 12.86
C ASP A 55 11.92 -21.85 13.42
N PRO A 56 11.91 -22.23 14.72
CA PRO A 56 13.01 -23.02 15.30
C PRO A 56 13.23 -24.39 14.66
N GLN A 57 12.31 -24.87 13.81
CA GLN A 57 12.36 -26.14 13.10
C GLN A 57 12.79 -25.97 11.63
N ASP A 58 13.32 -24.80 11.26
CA ASP A 58 13.77 -24.46 9.91
C ASP A 58 12.65 -24.47 8.86
N ARG A 59 11.43 -24.12 9.27
CA ARG A 59 10.26 -24.01 8.38
C ARG A 59 9.95 -22.54 8.13
N PHE A 60 9.56 -22.23 6.90
CA PHE A 60 9.03 -20.90 6.57
C PHE A 60 7.64 -20.72 7.18
N ILE A 61 7.53 -19.71 8.04
CA ILE A 61 6.26 -19.30 8.65
C ILE A 61 6.03 -17.82 8.41
N VAL A 62 4.80 -17.37 8.63
CA VAL A 62 4.45 -15.96 8.64
C VAL A 62 4.58 -15.44 10.07
N GLY A 63 5.56 -14.58 10.30
CA GLY A 63 5.71 -13.81 11.53
C GLY A 63 4.72 -12.65 11.53
N LEU A 64 3.73 -12.70 12.41
CA LEU A 64 2.74 -11.65 12.56
C LEU A 64 3.40 -10.48 13.30
N THR A 65 3.67 -9.40 12.56
CA THR A 65 4.12 -8.13 13.12
C THR A 65 2.96 -7.16 13.01
N GLU A 66 2.58 -6.47 14.09
CA GLU A 66 1.54 -5.42 14.10
C GLU A 66 1.92 -4.17 13.26
N LYS A 67 2.88 -4.33 12.35
CA LYS A 67 3.38 -3.30 11.45
C LYS A 67 2.42 -3.07 10.29
N GLY A 68 1.64 -4.03 9.82
CA GLY A 68 0.75 -3.82 8.67
C GLY A 68 1.45 -3.97 7.31
N VAL A 69 0.78 -3.55 6.22
CA VAL A 69 1.22 -3.81 4.83
C VAL A 69 1.71 -2.53 4.15
N PRO A 70 2.84 -2.56 3.40
CA PRO A 70 3.29 -1.43 2.60
C PRO A 70 2.37 -1.20 1.40
N PHE A 71 1.82 0.00 1.28
CA PHE A 71 1.00 0.44 0.15
C PHE A 71 1.72 1.55 -0.63
N MET A 72 1.80 1.45 -1.96
CA MET A 72 2.50 2.41 -2.81
C MET A 72 1.60 2.93 -3.93
N GLU A 73 1.52 4.26 -4.06
CA GLU A 73 0.87 4.92 -5.19
C GLU A 73 1.89 5.14 -6.32
N ALA A 74 1.51 4.75 -7.53
CA ALA A 74 2.34 4.91 -8.72
C ALA A 74 1.61 5.71 -9.78
N ILE A 75 2.26 6.76 -10.29
CA ILE A 75 1.73 7.59 -11.37
C ILE A 75 2.49 7.23 -12.64
N ALA A 76 1.76 6.79 -13.66
CA ALA A 76 2.29 6.58 -15.01
C ALA A 76 2.04 7.83 -15.86
N CYS A 77 3.10 8.39 -16.42
CA CYS A 77 2.98 9.51 -17.36
C CYS A 77 3.29 9.01 -18.78
N LEU A 78 2.35 9.23 -19.70
CA LEU A 78 2.60 9.03 -21.13
C LEU A 78 3.48 10.20 -21.60
N ALA A 79 4.61 9.88 -22.22
CA ALA A 79 5.61 10.87 -22.60
C ALA A 79 5.17 11.65 -23.85
N THR A 80 4.25 12.59 -23.68
CA THR A 80 4.00 13.69 -24.61
C THR A 80 4.01 14.98 -23.78
N SER A 81 5.16 15.66 -23.79
CA SER A 81 5.42 17.02 -23.28
C SER A 81 4.89 17.37 -21.87
N GLY A 82 5.74 17.29 -20.84
CA GLY A 82 5.47 18.00 -19.56
C GLY A 82 5.79 17.28 -18.26
N CYS A 83 6.68 16.29 -18.21
CA CYS A 83 7.08 15.69 -16.93
C CYS A 83 8.03 16.62 -16.14
N PRO A 84 7.71 17.01 -14.89
CA PRO A 84 8.69 17.67 -14.05
C PRO A 84 9.76 16.65 -13.64
N THR A 85 10.94 16.76 -14.23
CA THR A 85 12.12 15.99 -13.85
C THR A 85 12.57 16.45 -12.45
N ARG A 86 12.64 15.51 -11.50
CA ARG A 86 13.16 15.78 -10.16
C ARG A 86 14.65 16.14 -10.30
N THR A 87 14.98 17.41 -10.15
CA THR A 87 16.37 17.87 -10.04
C THR A 87 16.97 17.27 -8.78
N ARG A 88 17.94 16.35 -8.93
CA ARG A 88 18.88 16.01 -7.87
C ARG A 88 19.73 17.26 -7.61
N HIS A 89 19.42 18.05 -6.58
CA HIS A 89 20.48 18.65 -5.75
C HIS A 89 20.94 17.50 -4.85
N GLY A 90 22.19 17.06 -4.83
CA GLY A 90 23.44 17.81 -4.71
C GLY A 90 24.11 17.19 -3.48
N ILE A 91 25.32 16.66 -3.66
CA ILE A 91 26.14 16.01 -2.62
C ILE A 91 26.54 17.06 -1.58
#